data_AF-A0A8J4CNJ4-F1
#
_entry.id   AF-A0A8J4CNJ4-F1
#
_cell.length_a   1.000
_cell.length_b   1.000
_cell.length_c   1.000
_cell.angle_alpha   90.00
_cell.angle_beta   90.00
_cell.angle_gamma   90.00
#
_symmetry.space_group_name_H-M   'P 1'
#
loop_
_entity.id
_entity.type
_entity.pdbx_description
1 polymer ?
#
loop_
_entity_poly.entity_id
_entity_poly.type
_entity_poly.pdbx_seq_one_letter_code
_entity_poly.pdbx_strand_id
1 'polypeptide(L)'
;MKEMGVETNGEVRINYDGFSQVLSRCRECFGPQIEPYFKAPVFLKFERDDNGCISANQFLNYLNLRTTMHQNRLELSAFDIDNTGSLTTDQLEEYVKSLVSQVPALSDMQPDFLDHYGRIAVRKLLFFHGKNGCIRIRDLVNSIVLQELNELKNTQMQEHQLISNWFSIQSTQRVYKTFLALDEDMNGLLSRIEFTAISNGTMSPLFISRIFEEHVMRMRVVQGRTVHRDEMDLLAFTDFVLAWDHRSHPAAIKYFFDIFDLKKQGYISPAEIYTFFKEIHYMWVHVMKEYADLNIYDVVDEMLDMVKPKVTARITAEDLSASGMSGIFFSTLSDVKQFYDYNYRENLLHQDDDSGS
;
A
#
# COMPACT_ATOMS: atom_id res chain seq x y z
N MET A 1 -11.03 -37.11 -31.87
CA MET A 1 -11.02 -37.40 -30.41
C MET A 1 -9.65 -37.84 -29.87
N LYS A 2 -8.55 -37.66 -30.63
CA LYS A 2 -7.18 -37.63 -30.12
C LYS A 2 -6.55 -36.34 -30.66
N GLU A 3 -5.73 -35.68 -29.85
CA GLU A 3 -5.12 -34.35 -30.06
C GLU A 3 -6.04 -33.14 -29.79
N MET A 4 -6.63 -33.08 -28.58
CA MET A 4 -7.23 -31.84 -28.05
C MET A 4 -6.40 -31.20 -26.93
N GLY A 5 -5.14 -31.61 -26.83
CA GLY A 5 -4.19 -31.11 -25.85
C GLY A 5 -3.19 -32.19 -25.50
N VAL A 6 -1.92 -31.81 -25.39
CA VAL A 6 -0.88 -32.67 -24.87
C VAL A 6 -0.80 -32.37 -23.37
N GLU A 7 -1.22 -33.32 -22.53
CA GLU A 7 -0.86 -33.27 -21.11
C GLU A 7 0.65 -33.41 -21.02
N THR A 8 1.32 -32.30 -20.74
CA THR A 8 2.74 -32.25 -20.41
C THR A 8 2.81 -31.84 -18.95
N ASN A 9 3.33 -32.71 -18.09
CA ASN A 9 3.44 -32.50 -16.63
C ASN A 9 2.12 -32.17 -15.91
N GLY A 10 0.97 -32.69 -16.38
CA GLY A 10 -0.35 -32.47 -15.76
C GLY A 10 -0.98 -31.10 -16.07
N GLU A 11 -0.35 -30.29 -16.92
CA GLU A 11 -0.91 -29.03 -17.41
C GLU A 11 -1.58 -29.24 -18.78
N VAL A 12 -2.85 -28.83 -18.89
CA VAL A 12 -3.57 -28.87 -20.17
C VAL A 12 -3.01 -27.78 -21.08
N ARG A 13 -2.47 -28.17 -22.24
CA ARG A 13 -2.01 -27.23 -23.27
C ARG A 13 -2.86 -27.31 -24.53
N ILE A 14 -3.10 -26.19 -25.19
CA ILE A 14 -3.96 -26.09 -26.38
C ILE A 14 -3.22 -25.43 -27.54
N ASN A 15 -3.25 -26.06 -28.71
CA ASN A 15 -2.82 -25.44 -29.96
C ASN A 15 -3.92 -24.50 -30.50
N TYR A 16 -3.67 -23.83 -31.63
CA TYR A 16 -4.62 -22.87 -32.19
C TYR A 16 -5.95 -23.49 -32.66
N ASP A 17 -5.92 -24.73 -33.13
CA ASP A 17 -7.14 -25.46 -33.51
C ASP A 17 -7.98 -25.79 -32.27
N GLY A 18 -7.33 -26.26 -31.19
CA GLY A 18 -7.96 -26.47 -29.89
C GLY A 18 -8.55 -25.19 -29.33
N PHE A 19 -7.82 -24.08 -29.42
CA PHE A 19 -8.29 -22.74 -29.04
C PHE A 19 -9.56 -22.33 -29.80
N SER A 20 -9.62 -22.62 -31.09
CA SER A 20 -10.79 -22.35 -31.95
C SER A 20 -11.98 -23.28 -31.60
N GLN A 21 -11.73 -24.53 -31.25
CA GLN A 21 -12.78 -25.45 -30.78
C GLN A 21 -13.35 -25.03 -29.42
N VAL A 22 -12.50 -24.55 -28.51
CA VAL A 22 -12.95 -23.99 -27.23
C VAL A 22 -13.84 -22.77 -27.47
N LEU A 23 -13.49 -21.88 -28.40
CA LEU A 23 -14.36 -20.77 -28.80
C LEU A 23 -15.73 -21.26 -29.25
N SER A 24 -15.81 -22.26 -30.13
CA SER A 24 -17.11 -22.78 -30.61
C SER A 24 -18.01 -23.23 -29.45
N ARG A 25 -17.45 -23.96 -28.48
CA ARG A 25 -18.20 -24.38 -27.28
C ARG A 25 -18.58 -23.21 -26.38
N CYS A 26 -17.65 -22.29 -26.12
CA CYS A 26 -17.93 -21.10 -25.32
C CYS A 26 -19.00 -20.22 -25.96
N ARG A 27 -19.03 -20.12 -27.29
CA ARG A 27 -20.03 -19.36 -28.03
C ARG A 27 -21.43 -19.96 -27.88
N GLU A 28 -21.55 -21.28 -27.84
CA GLU A 28 -22.84 -21.96 -27.57
C GLU A 28 -23.35 -21.67 -26.15
N CYS A 29 -22.46 -21.65 -25.17
CA CYS A 29 -22.85 -21.41 -23.77
C CYS A 29 -23.07 -19.94 -23.43
N PHE A 30 -22.19 -19.05 -23.93
CA PHE A 30 -22.13 -17.66 -23.51
C PHE A 30 -22.55 -16.68 -24.59
N GLY A 31 -22.67 -17.08 -25.86
CA GLY A 31 -23.02 -16.20 -26.98
C GLY A 31 -21.81 -15.55 -27.69
N PRO A 32 -22.06 -14.70 -28.70
CA PRO A 32 -21.02 -14.14 -29.58
C PRO A 32 -20.09 -13.13 -28.89
N GLN A 33 -20.46 -12.59 -27.74
CA GLN A 33 -19.65 -11.62 -26.99
C GLN A 33 -18.32 -12.19 -26.47
N ILE A 34 -18.15 -13.52 -26.50
CA ILE A 34 -16.89 -14.17 -26.12
C ILE A 34 -15.83 -14.12 -27.25
N GLU A 35 -16.26 -13.92 -28.51
CA GLU A 35 -15.37 -13.95 -29.69
C GLU A 35 -14.15 -13.00 -29.61
N PRO A 36 -14.26 -11.76 -29.07
CA PRO A 36 -13.11 -10.87 -28.94
C PRO A 36 -11.97 -11.45 -28.09
N TYR A 37 -12.26 -12.37 -27.16
CA TYR A 37 -11.26 -13.00 -26.29
C TYR A 37 -10.55 -14.19 -26.95
N PHE A 38 -11.05 -14.66 -28.09
CA PHE A 38 -10.53 -15.83 -28.82
C PHE A 38 -9.98 -15.46 -30.21
N LYS A 39 -9.54 -14.22 -30.41
CA LYS A 39 -8.88 -13.81 -31.67
C LYS A 39 -7.42 -14.30 -31.71
N ALA A 40 -6.89 -14.53 -32.91
CA ALA A 40 -5.48 -14.90 -33.11
C ALA A 40 -4.47 -13.99 -32.36
N PRO A 41 -4.61 -12.65 -32.33
CA PRO A 41 -3.70 -11.81 -31.55
C PRO A 41 -3.76 -12.05 -30.05
N VAL A 42 -4.85 -12.61 -29.50
CA VAL A 42 -4.92 -13.01 -28.09
C VAL A 42 -4.12 -14.28 -27.87
N PHE A 43 -4.29 -15.29 -28.72
CA PHE A 43 -3.50 -16.53 -28.67
C PHE A 43 -1.99 -16.27 -28.70
N LEU A 44 -1.57 -15.34 -29.56
CA LEU A 44 -0.16 -14.98 -29.71
C LEU A 44 0.45 -14.20 -28.51
N LYS A 45 -0.35 -13.79 -27.52
CA LYS A 45 0.16 -13.17 -26.28
C LYS A 45 0.81 -14.17 -25.33
N PHE A 46 0.46 -15.44 -25.46
CA PHE A 46 0.93 -16.49 -24.56
C PHE A 46 2.21 -17.11 -25.10
N GLU A 47 3.08 -17.52 -24.18
CA GLU A 47 4.24 -18.33 -24.51
C GLU A 47 3.76 -19.68 -25.08
N ARG A 48 4.39 -20.06 -26.19
CA ARG A 48 4.08 -21.29 -26.91
C ARG A 48 5.25 -22.23 -26.76
N ASP A 49 4.97 -23.50 -26.52
CA ASP A 49 5.98 -24.55 -26.52
C ASP A 49 6.45 -24.90 -27.94
N ASP A 50 7.36 -25.86 -28.05
CA ASP A 50 7.90 -26.36 -29.32
C ASP A 50 6.82 -26.90 -30.27
N ASN A 51 5.65 -27.30 -29.74
CA ASN A 51 4.50 -27.78 -30.50
C ASN A 51 3.51 -26.65 -30.85
N GLY A 52 3.82 -25.40 -30.50
CA GLY A 52 2.95 -24.25 -30.73
C GLY A 52 1.74 -24.19 -29.78
N CYS A 53 1.75 -24.91 -28.66
CA CYS A 53 0.65 -24.94 -27.70
C CYS A 53 0.84 -23.91 -26.58
N ILE A 54 -0.26 -23.30 -26.13
CA ILE A 54 -0.30 -22.39 -24.97
C ILE A 54 -0.83 -23.13 -23.73
N SER A 55 -0.50 -22.65 -22.54
CA SER A 55 -1.11 -23.14 -21.29
C SER A 55 -2.59 -22.76 -21.22
N ALA A 56 -3.47 -23.74 -21.04
CA ALA A 56 -4.89 -23.50 -20.85
C ALA A 56 -5.17 -22.78 -19.52
N ASN A 57 -4.37 -23.05 -18.48
CA ASN A 57 -4.49 -22.39 -17.17
C ASN A 57 -4.15 -20.90 -17.27
N GLN A 58 -3.06 -20.56 -17.96
CA GLN A 58 -2.70 -19.15 -18.20
C GLN A 58 -3.78 -18.43 -19.00
N PHE A 59 -4.36 -19.09 -20.02
CA PHE A 59 -5.46 -18.51 -20.79
C PHE A 59 -6.73 -18.33 -19.96
N LEU A 60 -7.09 -19.31 -19.12
CA LEU A 60 -8.22 -19.19 -18.19
C LEU A 60 -8.01 -18.04 -17.21
N ASN A 61 -6.81 -17.91 -16.65
CA ASN A 61 -6.45 -16.79 -15.77
C ASN A 61 -6.59 -15.44 -16.49
N TYR A 62 -6.18 -15.34 -17.76
CA TYR A 62 -6.40 -14.15 -18.57
C TYR A 62 -7.90 -13.81 -18.73
N LEU A 63 -8.75 -14.80 -19.00
CA LEU A 63 -10.20 -14.60 -19.10
C LEU A 63 -10.81 -14.16 -17.76
N ASN A 64 -10.38 -14.76 -16.65
CA ASN A 64 -10.81 -14.37 -15.31
C ASN A 64 -10.42 -12.93 -15.00
N LEU A 65 -9.16 -12.56 -15.23
CA LEU A 65 -8.68 -11.18 -15.03
C LEU A 65 -9.47 -10.17 -15.87
N ARG A 66 -9.80 -10.50 -17.12
CA ARG A 66 -10.63 -9.64 -17.99
C ARG A 66 -12.05 -9.50 -17.49
N THR A 67 -12.67 -10.61 -17.06
CA THR A 67 -14.02 -10.59 -16.49
C THR A 67 -14.06 -9.74 -15.22
N THR A 68 -13.11 -9.95 -14.30
CA THR A 68 -12.97 -9.16 -13.07
C THR A 68 -12.76 -7.68 -13.38
N MET A 69 -11.93 -7.34 -14.36
CA MET A 69 -11.72 -5.95 -14.79
C MET A 69 -13.04 -5.31 -15.26
N HIS A 70 -13.81 -6.01 -16.10
CA HIS A 70 -15.09 -5.51 -16.61
C HIS A 70 -16.12 -5.36 -15.48
N GLN A 71 -16.20 -6.34 -14.59
CA GLN A 71 -17.09 -6.32 -13.43
C GLN A 71 -16.74 -5.16 -12.49
N ASN A 72 -15.47 -5.00 -12.12
CA ASN A 72 -14.99 -3.89 -11.29
C ASN A 72 -15.33 -2.54 -11.91
N ARG A 73 -15.16 -2.40 -13.24
CA ARG A 73 -15.50 -1.16 -13.93
C ARG A 73 -17.00 -0.88 -13.87
N LEU A 74 -17.86 -1.89 -14.04
CA LEU A 74 -19.31 -1.73 -13.94
C LEU A 74 -19.73 -1.36 -12.51
N GLU A 75 -19.20 -2.07 -11.51
CA GLU A 75 -19.45 -1.80 -10.09
C GLU A 75 -19.07 -0.37 -9.72
N LEU A 76 -17.86 0.07 -10.04
CA LEU A 76 -17.39 1.42 -9.75
C LEU A 76 -18.20 2.49 -10.51
N SER A 77 -18.53 2.23 -11.78
CA SER A 77 -19.30 3.16 -12.60
C SER A 77 -20.74 3.34 -12.12
N ALA A 78 -21.31 2.38 -11.36
CA ALA A 78 -22.62 2.55 -10.74
C ALA A 78 -22.66 3.67 -9.68
N PHE A 79 -21.49 4.06 -9.14
CA PHE A 79 -21.35 5.14 -8.15
C PHE A 79 -20.87 6.47 -8.77
N ASP A 80 -20.58 6.50 -10.08
CA ASP A 80 -20.25 7.73 -10.81
C ASP A 80 -21.52 8.38 -11.37
N ILE A 81 -22.36 8.89 -10.47
CA ILE A 81 -23.69 9.45 -10.78
C ILE A 81 -23.59 10.58 -11.84
N ASP A 82 -22.51 11.36 -11.78
CA ASP A 82 -22.25 12.49 -12.66
C ASP A 82 -21.56 12.11 -13.98
N ASN A 83 -21.26 10.82 -14.20
CA ASN A 83 -20.59 10.28 -15.39
C ASN A 83 -19.26 10.99 -15.74
N THR A 84 -18.47 11.33 -14.71
CA THR A 84 -17.19 12.04 -14.87
C THR A 84 -16.02 11.12 -15.24
N GLY A 85 -16.22 9.80 -15.13
CA GLY A 85 -15.18 8.78 -15.21
C GLY A 85 -14.30 8.71 -13.96
N SER A 86 -14.68 9.41 -12.89
CA SER A 86 -13.96 9.49 -11.62
C SER A 86 -14.93 9.38 -10.45
N LEU A 87 -14.45 8.89 -9.31
CA LEU A 87 -15.22 8.81 -8.08
C LEU A 87 -14.65 9.77 -7.05
N THR A 88 -15.51 10.54 -6.39
CA THR A 88 -15.17 11.38 -5.23
C THR A 88 -14.97 10.52 -3.99
N THR A 89 -14.41 11.10 -2.92
CA THR A 89 -14.32 10.44 -1.60
C THR A 89 -15.66 9.87 -1.14
N ASP A 90 -16.73 10.67 -1.21
CA ASP A 90 -18.05 10.27 -0.72
C ASP A 90 -18.62 9.10 -1.54
N GLN A 91 -18.48 9.15 -2.87
CA GLN A 91 -18.89 8.05 -3.76
C GLN A 91 -18.10 6.76 -3.51
N LEU A 92 -16.80 6.87 -3.22
CA LEU A 92 -15.97 5.72 -2.84
C LEU A 92 -16.38 5.15 -1.48
N GLU A 93 -16.77 5.99 -0.53
CA GLU A 93 -17.27 5.54 0.77
C GLU A 93 -18.58 4.78 0.61
N GLU A 94 -19.51 5.30 -0.18
CA GLU A 94 -20.76 4.61 -0.51
C GLU A 94 -20.49 3.25 -1.18
N TYR A 95 -19.55 3.21 -2.15
CA TYR A 95 -19.13 1.97 -2.80
C TYR A 95 -18.61 0.96 -1.78
N VAL A 96 -17.62 1.32 -0.96
CA VAL A 96 -17.01 0.40 0.01
C VAL A 96 -18.02 -0.04 1.08
N LYS A 97 -18.86 0.88 1.58
CA LYS A 97 -19.92 0.55 2.56
C LYS A 97 -20.94 -0.43 1.96
N SER A 98 -21.27 -0.31 0.66
CA SER A 98 -22.19 -1.25 -0.01
C SER A 98 -21.66 -2.68 -0.08
N LEU A 99 -20.32 -2.86 -0.10
CA LEU A 99 -19.68 -4.17 -0.16
C LEU A 99 -19.83 -4.95 1.15
N VAL A 100 -20.00 -4.27 2.29
CA VAL A 100 -20.09 -4.92 3.61
C VAL A 100 -21.22 -5.97 3.67
N SER A 101 -22.35 -5.68 3.02
CA SER A 101 -23.49 -6.62 2.94
C SER A 101 -23.30 -7.78 1.95
N GLN A 102 -22.35 -7.65 1.03
CA GLN A 102 -22.13 -8.57 -0.10
C GLN A 102 -20.93 -9.49 0.12
N VAL A 103 -19.99 -9.07 0.97
CA VAL A 103 -18.70 -9.72 1.18
C VAL A 103 -18.70 -10.44 2.53
N PRO A 104 -18.65 -11.79 2.56
CA PRO A 104 -18.69 -12.55 3.81
C PRO A 104 -17.58 -12.19 4.80
N ALA A 105 -16.37 -11.85 4.32
CA ALA A 105 -15.28 -11.40 5.19
C ALA A 105 -15.57 -10.07 5.92
N LEU A 106 -16.60 -9.34 5.50
CA LEU A 106 -17.04 -8.07 6.08
C LEU A 106 -18.39 -8.17 6.80
N SER A 107 -19.07 -9.31 6.78
CA SER A 107 -20.46 -9.41 7.24
C SER A 107 -20.62 -9.23 8.75
N ASP A 108 -19.59 -9.55 9.54
CA ASP A 108 -19.63 -9.45 11.02
C ASP A 108 -19.37 -8.02 11.53
N MET A 109 -19.35 -7.04 10.63
CA MET A 109 -19.10 -5.64 10.96
C MET A 109 -20.24 -5.06 11.80
N GLN A 110 -19.86 -4.44 12.92
CA GLN A 110 -20.81 -3.75 13.78
C GLN A 110 -21.32 -2.46 13.12
N PRO A 111 -22.63 -2.14 13.19
CA PRO A 111 -23.19 -0.95 12.55
C PRO A 111 -22.49 0.36 12.94
N ASP A 112 -22.13 0.52 14.21
CA ASP A 112 -21.46 1.74 14.72
C ASP A 112 -20.04 1.93 14.16
N PHE A 113 -19.43 0.86 13.65
CA PHE A 113 -18.11 0.91 13.03
C PHE A 113 -18.16 1.16 11.52
N LEU A 114 -19.32 1.02 10.86
CA LEU A 114 -19.44 1.09 9.40
C LEU A 114 -18.94 2.43 8.83
N ASP A 115 -19.20 3.55 9.52
CA ASP A 115 -18.74 4.86 9.07
C ASP A 115 -17.21 4.98 9.14
N HIS A 116 -16.62 4.55 10.25
CA HIS A 116 -15.17 4.50 10.45
C HIS A 116 -14.51 3.56 9.45
N TYR A 117 -15.08 2.38 9.22
CA TYR A 117 -14.60 1.43 8.23
C TYR A 117 -14.53 2.05 6.84
N GLY A 118 -15.63 2.63 6.35
CA GLY A 118 -15.68 3.22 5.02
C GLY A 118 -14.63 4.33 4.86
N ARG A 119 -14.50 5.22 5.84
CA ARG A 119 -13.49 6.27 5.83
C ARG A 119 -12.07 5.72 5.78
N ILE A 120 -11.72 4.80 6.68
CA ILE A 120 -10.38 4.19 6.75
C ILE A 120 -10.08 3.44 5.45
N ALA A 121 -10.97 2.57 5.00
CA ALA A 121 -10.83 1.81 3.74
C ALA A 121 -10.63 2.73 2.52
N VAL A 122 -11.42 3.79 2.41
CA VAL A 122 -11.29 4.75 1.30
C VAL A 122 -10.00 5.56 1.37
N ARG A 123 -9.46 5.84 2.57
CA ARG A 123 -8.12 6.45 2.68
C ARG A 123 -7.06 5.62 1.96
N LYS A 124 -7.10 4.29 2.03
CA LYS A 124 -6.16 3.44 1.28
C LYS A 124 -6.26 3.64 -0.23
N LEU A 125 -7.47 3.65 -0.77
CA LEU A 125 -7.70 3.90 -2.20
C LEU A 125 -7.16 5.29 -2.61
N LEU A 126 -7.49 6.32 -1.83
CA LEU A 126 -7.08 7.70 -2.09
C LEU A 126 -5.58 7.92 -1.92
N PHE A 127 -4.94 7.27 -0.96
CA PHE A 127 -3.51 7.41 -0.69
C PHE A 127 -2.68 6.96 -1.90
N PHE A 128 -3.09 5.85 -2.54
CA PHE A 128 -2.34 5.27 -3.67
C PHE A 128 -2.78 5.78 -5.04
N HIS A 129 -4.06 6.11 -5.24
CA HIS A 129 -4.61 6.48 -6.56
C HIS A 129 -5.31 7.84 -6.60
N GLY A 130 -5.51 8.48 -5.45
CA GLY A 130 -6.23 9.74 -5.33
C GLY A 130 -5.48 10.93 -5.89
N LYS A 131 -6.23 11.82 -6.54
CA LYS A 131 -5.80 13.16 -6.94
C LYS A 131 -6.92 14.14 -6.60
N ASN A 132 -6.62 15.12 -5.75
CA ASN A 132 -7.58 16.14 -5.31
C ASN A 132 -8.90 15.53 -4.75
N GLY A 133 -8.80 14.45 -3.97
CA GLY A 133 -9.97 13.78 -3.38
C GLY A 133 -10.81 12.95 -4.36
N CYS A 134 -10.31 12.72 -5.59
CA CYS A 134 -10.99 11.90 -6.59
C CYS A 134 -10.07 10.81 -7.14
N ILE A 135 -10.65 9.70 -7.59
CA ILE A 135 -9.94 8.62 -8.28
C ILE A 135 -10.57 8.37 -9.65
N ARG A 136 -9.77 8.38 -10.71
CA ARG A 136 -10.25 7.96 -12.03
C ARG A 136 -10.51 6.46 -12.03
N ILE A 137 -11.69 6.02 -12.44
CA ILE A 137 -12.08 4.60 -12.43
C ILE A 137 -11.05 3.75 -13.18
N ARG A 138 -10.60 4.22 -14.35
CA ARG A 138 -9.59 3.52 -15.17
C ARG A 138 -8.25 3.28 -14.46
N ASP A 139 -7.87 4.17 -13.55
CA ASP A 139 -6.61 4.09 -12.80
C ASP A 139 -6.76 3.09 -11.63
N LEU A 140 -7.98 2.87 -11.13
CA LEU A 140 -8.27 1.98 -10.01
C LEU A 140 -8.58 0.54 -10.43
N VAL A 141 -9.28 0.34 -11.55
CA VAL A 141 -9.80 -0.96 -12.00
C VAL A 141 -8.73 -2.06 -12.10
N ASN A 142 -7.48 -1.69 -12.43
CA ASN A 142 -6.35 -2.62 -12.56
C ASN A 142 -5.31 -2.46 -11.44
N SER A 143 -5.64 -1.72 -10.39
CA SER A 143 -4.71 -1.49 -9.28
C SER A 143 -4.60 -2.71 -8.39
N ILE A 144 -3.40 -2.93 -7.83
CA ILE A 144 -3.16 -3.94 -6.78
C ILE A 144 -4.05 -3.64 -5.57
N VAL A 145 -4.30 -2.37 -5.27
CA VAL A 145 -5.16 -1.96 -4.16
C VAL A 145 -6.60 -2.43 -4.35
N LEU A 146 -7.16 -2.32 -5.56
CA LEU A 146 -8.50 -2.85 -5.84
C LEU A 146 -8.51 -4.38 -5.91
N GLN A 147 -7.42 -5.01 -6.34
CA GLN A 147 -7.28 -6.47 -6.28
C GLN A 147 -7.35 -6.96 -4.83
N GLU A 148 -6.62 -6.32 -3.92
CA GLU A 148 -6.64 -6.60 -2.48
C GLU A 148 -8.06 -6.45 -1.90
N LEU A 149 -8.81 -5.40 -2.26
CA LEU A 149 -10.21 -5.28 -1.85
C LEU A 149 -11.08 -6.44 -2.38
N ASN A 150 -10.85 -6.86 -3.62
CA ASN A 150 -11.59 -7.97 -4.23
C ASN A 150 -11.23 -9.34 -3.64
N GLU A 151 -10.03 -9.52 -3.07
CA GLU A 151 -9.64 -10.76 -2.40
C GLU A 151 -10.60 -11.11 -1.27
N LEU A 152 -11.16 -10.10 -0.58
CA LEU A 152 -12.15 -10.31 0.48
C LEU A 152 -13.44 -11.00 0.00
N LYS A 153 -13.75 -10.94 -1.31
CA LYS A 153 -14.87 -11.68 -1.90
C LYS A 153 -14.64 -13.21 -1.87
N ASN A 154 -13.41 -13.66 -1.67
CA ASN A 154 -13.08 -15.08 -1.51
C ASN A 154 -13.51 -15.60 -0.14
N THR A 155 -14.41 -16.58 -0.13
CA THR A 155 -14.95 -17.17 1.10
C THR A 155 -14.01 -18.13 1.82
N GLN A 156 -12.85 -18.45 1.23
CA GLN A 156 -11.88 -19.42 1.76
C GLN A 156 -10.62 -18.74 2.33
N MET A 157 -10.66 -17.44 2.61
CA MET A 157 -9.51 -16.75 3.19
C MET A 157 -9.20 -17.27 4.60
N GLN A 158 -7.92 -17.49 4.86
CA GLN A 158 -7.43 -17.85 6.19
C GLN A 158 -7.24 -16.60 7.04
N GLU A 159 -7.24 -16.76 8.37
CA GLU A 159 -7.11 -15.65 9.31
C GLU A 159 -5.85 -14.80 9.07
N HIS A 160 -4.70 -15.43 8.78
CA HIS A 160 -3.46 -14.71 8.49
C HIS A 160 -3.57 -13.82 7.23
N GLN A 161 -4.37 -14.22 6.24
CA GLN A 161 -4.61 -13.45 5.01
C GLN A 161 -5.55 -12.27 5.28
N LEU A 162 -6.51 -12.43 6.20
CA LEU A 162 -7.37 -11.33 6.64
C LEU A 162 -6.57 -10.29 7.44
N ILE A 163 -5.64 -10.73 8.28
CA ILE A 163 -4.78 -9.82 9.06
C ILE A 163 -3.80 -9.03 8.17
N SER A 164 -3.37 -9.61 7.04
CA SER A 164 -2.51 -8.93 6.08
C SER A 164 -3.27 -8.04 5.10
N ASN A 165 -4.52 -8.40 4.76
CA ASN A 165 -5.37 -7.59 3.90
C ASN A 165 -5.85 -6.34 4.65
N TRP A 166 -5.48 -5.16 4.17
CA TRP A 166 -5.74 -3.90 4.85
C TRP A 166 -7.22 -3.50 4.82
N PHE A 167 -7.99 -3.99 3.84
CA PHE A 167 -9.43 -3.74 3.74
C PHE A 167 -10.27 -4.63 4.66
N SER A 168 -9.67 -5.60 5.35
CA SER A 168 -10.38 -6.47 6.28
C SER A 168 -10.88 -5.69 7.51
N ILE A 169 -11.86 -6.27 8.20
CA ILE A 169 -12.33 -5.74 9.49
C ILE A 169 -11.16 -5.69 10.48
N GLN A 170 -10.34 -6.74 10.53
CA GLN A 170 -9.23 -6.87 11.48
C GLN A 170 -8.21 -5.74 11.30
N SER A 171 -7.81 -5.45 10.07
CA SER A 171 -6.82 -4.42 9.76
C SER A 171 -7.36 -3.02 10.02
N THR A 172 -8.59 -2.73 9.58
CA THR A 172 -9.22 -1.41 9.82
C THR A 172 -9.48 -1.16 11.30
N GLN A 173 -9.92 -2.19 12.06
CA GLN A 173 -10.04 -2.11 13.51
C GLN A 173 -8.69 -1.93 14.19
N ARG A 174 -7.60 -2.55 13.70
CA ARG A 174 -6.26 -2.33 14.25
C ARG A 174 -5.89 -0.85 14.16
N VAL A 175 -6.04 -0.23 12.99
CA VAL A 175 -5.78 1.21 12.80
C VAL A 175 -6.62 2.05 13.75
N TYR A 176 -7.93 1.81 13.81
CA TYR A 176 -8.84 2.58 14.65
C TYR A 176 -8.56 2.40 16.14
N LYS A 177 -8.29 1.17 16.60
CA LYS A 177 -7.95 0.90 18.01
C LYS A 177 -6.61 1.51 18.41
N THR A 178 -5.62 1.52 17.51
CA THR A 178 -4.35 2.22 17.77
C THR A 178 -4.58 3.72 17.91
N PHE A 179 -5.42 4.33 17.06
CA PHE A 179 -5.79 5.74 17.20
C PHE A 179 -6.44 6.02 18.56
N LEU A 180 -7.46 5.25 18.95
CA LEU A 180 -8.14 5.41 20.24
C LEU A 180 -7.25 5.15 21.46
N ALA A 181 -6.25 4.28 21.33
CA ALA A 181 -5.30 4.01 22.40
C ALA A 181 -4.32 5.17 22.63
N LEU A 182 -4.12 6.03 21.64
CA LEU A 182 -3.28 7.22 21.73
C LEU A 182 -4.08 8.45 22.18
N ASP A 183 -5.37 8.53 21.84
CA ASP A 183 -6.29 9.62 22.20
C ASP A 183 -6.66 9.53 23.70
N GLU A 184 -5.81 10.08 24.57
CA GLU A 184 -5.94 9.94 26.03
C GLU A 184 -7.12 10.74 26.58
N ASP A 185 -7.41 11.90 26.00
CA ASP A 185 -8.52 12.76 26.42
C ASP A 185 -9.85 12.44 25.71
N MET A 186 -9.82 11.50 24.75
CA MET A 186 -10.96 11.03 23.96
C MET A 186 -11.66 12.15 23.18
N ASN A 187 -10.92 13.16 22.73
CA ASN A 187 -11.48 14.28 21.98
C ASN A 187 -11.63 13.98 20.47
N GLY A 188 -11.14 12.82 20.01
CA GLY A 188 -11.18 12.37 18.62
C GLY A 188 -10.05 12.93 17.75
N LEU A 189 -9.00 13.47 18.36
CA LEU A 189 -7.80 14.03 17.73
C LEU A 189 -6.56 13.66 18.56
N LEU A 190 -5.42 13.54 17.90
CA LEU A 190 -4.15 13.29 18.57
C LEU A 190 -3.30 14.55 18.60
N SER A 191 -3.00 15.02 19.80
CA SER A 191 -1.95 16.00 20.02
C SER A 191 -0.57 15.43 19.70
N ARG A 192 0.42 16.31 19.52
CA ARG A 192 1.82 15.90 19.35
C ARG A 192 2.32 15.02 20.49
N ILE A 193 1.87 15.30 21.72
CA ILE A 193 2.29 14.59 22.93
C ILE A 193 1.74 13.17 22.93
N GLU A 194 0.44 13.01 22.69
CA GLU A 194 -0.21 11.70 22.58
C GLU A 194 0.43 10.85 21.48
N PHE A 195 0.71 11.45 20.32
CA PHE A 195 1.33 10.73 19.22
C PHE A 195 2.76 10.26 19.53
N THR A 196 3.45 10.80 20.55
CA THR A 196 4.77 10.28 20.96
C THR A 196 4.75 8.84 21.45
N ALA A 197 3.60 8.34 21.91
CA ALA A 197 3.46 6.94 22.33
C ALA A 197 3.38 5.95 21.15
N ILE A 198 3.30 6.43 19.89
CA ILE A 198 3.32 5.57 18.70
C ILE A 198 4.57 4.67 18.68
N SER A 199 4.42 3.45 18.17
CA SER A 199 5.50 2.45 18.14
C SER A 199 6.12 2.17 19.52
N ASN A 200 5.35 2.33 20.61
CA ASN A 200 5.85 2.24 21.99
C ASN A 200 6.93 3.29 22.32
N GLY A 201 6.87 4.47 21.71
CA GLY A 201 7.79 5.58 21.98
C GLY A 201 9.17 5.45 21.34
N THR A 202 9.32 4.59 20.33
CA THR A 202 10.60 4.40 19.60
C THR A 202 10.78 5.37 18.44
N MET A 203 9.74 6.11 18.08
CA MET A 203 9.78 7.08 16.99
C MET A 203 10.40 8.41 17.44
N SER A 204 11.25 8.99 16.58
CA SER A 204 12.02 10.20 16.89
C SER A 204 11.10 11.43 17.10
N PRO A 205 11.30 12.23 18.17
CA PRO A 205 10.56 13.46 18.40
C PRO A 205 10.65 14.48 17.26
N LEU A 206 11.82 14.60 16.60
CA LEU A 206 12.01 15.43 15.41
C LEU A 206 11.15 14.92 14.25
N PHE A 207 11.17 13.61 13.99
CA PHE A 207 10.35 13.03 12.94
C PHE A 207 8.85 13.24 13.19
N ILE A 208 8.39 13.00 14.42
CA ILE A 208 7.01 13.31 14.82
C ILE A 208 6.68 14.78 14.60
N SER A 209 7.58 15.68 15.01
CA SER A 209 7.36 17.11 14.85
C SER A 209 7.17 17.51 13.38
N ARG A 210 7.97 16.92 12.50
CA ARG A 210 7.89 17.14 11.06
C ARG A 210 6.63 16.53 10.43
N ILE A 211 6.15 15.38 10.91
CA ILE A 211 4.84 14.84 10.48
C ILE A 211 3.74 15.87 10.71
N PHE A 212 3.70 16.46 11.91
CA PHE A 212 2.68 17.45 12.24
C PHE A 212 2.81 18.70 11.39
N GLU A 213 4.02 19.20 11.16
CA GLU A 213 4.27 20.38 10.32
C GLU A 213 3.83 20.17 8.86
N GLU A 214 4.12 19.01 8.27
CA GLU A 214 3.91 18.76 6.85
C GLU A 214 2.52 18.22 6.49
N HIS A 215 1.91 17.46 7.42
CA HIS A 215 0.70 16.70 7.13
C HIS A 215 -0.49 17.08 8.02
N VAL A 216 -0.28 17.64 9.22
CA VAL A 216 -1.36 17.99 10.16
C VAL A 216 -1.67 19.49 10.11
N MET A 217 -0.64 20.34 10.24
CA MET A 217 -0.74 21.81 10.33
C MET A 217 -1.15 22.49 9.01
N ARG A 218 -1.65 21.74 8.03
CA ARG A 218 -2.09 22.30 6.74
C ARG A 218 -3.23 23.29 6.95
N MET A 219 -3.06 24.49 6.40
CA MET A 219 -4.03 25.57 6.55
C MET A 219 -5.41 25.15 6.04
N ARG A 220 -6.41 25.17 6.93
CA ARG A 220 -7.82 25.16 6.52
C ARG A 220 -8.42 26.55 6.74
N VAL A 221 -9.11 27.04 5.72
CA VAL A 221 -9.93 28.24 5.82
C VAL A 221 -11.30 27.81 6.32
N VAL A 222 -11.59 28.09 7.59
CA VAL A 222 -12.93 27.90 8.16
C VAL A 222 -13.55 29.27 8.33
N GLN A 223 -14.67 29.53 7.65
CA GLN A 223 -15.38 30.82 7.70
C GLN A 223 -14.48 32.05 7.42
N GLY A 224 -13.57 31.93 6.46
CA GLY A 224 -12.66 33.02 6.08
C GLY A 224 -11.51 33.28 7.05
N ARG A 225 -11.35 32.46 8.10
CA ARG A 225 -10.19 32.49 9.01
C ARG A 225 -9.32 31.26 8.79
N THR A 226 -8.01 31.50 8.66
CA THR A 226 -7.01 30.45 8.74
C THR A 226 -6.98 29.92 10.16
N VAL A 227 -7.34 28.66 10.35
CA VAL A 227 -7.19 27.97 11.64
C VAL A 227 -6.16 26.87 11.45
N HIS A 228 -5.14 26.87 12.30
CA HIS A 228 -4.22 25.74 12.42
C HIS A 228 -4.83 24.75 13.41
N ARG A 229 -5.04 23.49 12.99
CA ARG A 229 -5.10 22.39 13.95
C ARG A 229 -3.67 21.91 14.15
N ASP A 230 -3.24 21.84 15.39
CA ASP A 230 -2.02 21.15 15.80
C ASP A 230 -2.33 19.74 16.32
N GLU A 231 -3.46 19.18 15.86
CA GLU A 231 -3.96 17.89 16.30
C GLU A 231 -4.37 17.06 15.08
N MET A 232 -3.93 15.81 15.08
CA MET A 232 -4.07 14.86 13.99
C MET A 232 -5.42 14.13 14.10
N ASP A 233 -6.26 14.25 13.08
CA ASP A 233 -7.50 13.47 13.00
C ASP A 233 -7.24 12.02 12.54
N LEU A 234 -8.26 11.17 12.67
CA LEU A 234 -8.20 9.76 12.26
C LEU A 234 -7.76 9.57 10.81
N LEU A 235 -8.12 10.48 9.89
CA LEU A 235 -7.78 10.35 8.48
C LEU A 235 -6.30 10.65 8.23
N ALA A 236 -5.78 11.71 8.86
CA ALA A 236 -4.35 12.04 8.83
C ALA A 236 -3.51 10.94 9.51
N PHE A 237 -3.99 10.38 10.62
CA PHE A 237 -3.38 9.21 11.25
C PHE A 237 -3.37 8.01 10.32
N THR A 238 -4.49 7.73 9.64
CA THR A 238 -4.60 6.63 8.68
C THR A 238 -3.62 6.80 7.51
N ASP A 239 -3.45 8.03 7.00
CA ASP A 239 -2.45 8.34 5.96
C ASP A 239 -1.02 8.06 6.44
N PHE A 240 -0.71 8.41 7.71
CA PHE A 240 0.57 8.08 8.31
C PHE A 240 0.78 6.57 8.39
N VAL A 241 -0.19 5.80 8.90
CA VAL A 241 -0.09 4.33 8.98
C VAL A 241 0.09 3.72 7.59
N LEU A 242 -0.67 4.18 6.58
CA LEU A 242 -0.52 3.72 5.20
C LEU A 242 0.87 4.00 4.63
N ALA A 243 1.38 5.21 4.85
CA ALA A 243 2.74 5.57 4.44
C ALA A 243 3.78 4.69 5.14
N TRP A 244 3.61 4.50 6.46
CA TRP A 244 4.52 3.71 7.28
C TRP A 244 4.52 2.23 6.87
N ASP A 245 3.37 1.60 6.69
CA ASP A 245 3.30 0.19 6.27
C ASP A 245 3.87 -0.04 4.85
N HIS A 246 3.91 1.00 4.01
CA HIS A 246 4.32 0.92 2.62
C HIS A 246 5.47 1.88 2.28
N ARG A 247 6.47 2.04 3.16
CA ARG A 247 7.60 2.99 2.98
C ARG A 247 8.36 2.87 1.65
N SER A 248 8.31 1.70 1.00
CA SER A 248 8.91 1.46 -0.32
C SER A 248 8.04 1.89 -1.51
N HIS A 249 6.77 2.24 -1.28
CA HIS A 249 5.83 2.63 -2.33
C HIS A 249 6.02 4.11 -2.72
N PRO A 250 5.91 4.49 -4.01
CA PRO A 250 6.05 5.88 -4.46
C PRO A 250 5.16 6.90 -3.73
N ALA A 251 3.95 6.49 -3.35
CA ALA A 251 3.04 7.32 -2.54
C ALA A 251 3.61 7.63 -1.13
N ALA A 252 4.23 6.64 -0.48
CA ALA A 252 4.87 6.84 0.81
C ALA A 252 6.18 7.64 0.69
N ILE A 253 6.94 7.44 -0.39
CA ILE A 253 8.11 8.29 -0.69
C ILE A 253 7.68 9.75 -0.79
N LYS A 254 6.61 10.04 -1.55
CA LYS A 254 6.07 11.39 -1.64
C LYS A 254 5.62 11.93 -0.28
N TYR A 255 4.99 11.09 0.55
CA TYR A 255 4.56 11.47 1.90
C TYR A 255 5.77 11.85 2.77
N PHE A 256 6.77 10.98 2.90
CA PHE A 256 7.91 11.21 3.80
C PHE A 256 8.96 12.18 3.27
N PHE A 257 9.10 12.34 1.95
CA PHE A 257 10.17 13.19 1.40
C PHE A 257 10.10 14.63 1.93
N ASP A 258 8.88 15.19 2.03
CA ASP A 258 8.66 16.55 2.54
C ASP A 258 9.01 16.70 4.03
N ILE A 259 8.97 15.60 4.80
CA ILE A 259 9.38 15.58 6.21
C ILE A 259 10.90 15.77 6.33
N PHE A 260 11.68 15.09 5.48
CA PHE A 260 13.14 15.08 5.52
C PHE A 260 13.81 16.25 4.77
N ASP A 261 13.17 16.81 3.74
CA ASP A 261 13.62 18.05 3.07
C ASP A 261 13.27 19.28 3.92
N LEU A 262 14.07 19.51 4.96
CA LEU A 262 13.88 20.60 5.92
C LEU A 262 13.95 21.98 5.25
N LYS A 263 14.74 22.10 4.17
CA LYS A 263 14.97 23.36 3.45
C LYS A 263 14.03 23.58 2.27
N LYS A 264 13.16 22.62 1.94
CA LYS A 264 12.26 22.65 0.77
C LYS A 264 13.00 22.92 -0.54
N GLN A 265 14.18 22.33 -0.66
CA GLN A 265 15.09 22.53 -1.81
C GLN A 265 14.92 21.46 -2.89
N GLY A 266 14.05 20.46 -2.67
CA GLY A 266 13.78 19.36 -3.59
C GLY A 266 14.80 18.21 -3.49
N TYR A 267 15.69 18.23 -2.50
CA TYR A 267 16.65 17.16 -2.22
C TYR A 267 17.02 17.12 -0.73
N ILE A 268 17.30 15.92 -0.23
CA ILE A 268 17.82 15.67 1.12
C ILE A 268 19.35 15.67 1.04
N SER A 269 19.97 16.47 1.90
CA SER A 269 21.41 16.68 1.99
C SER A 269 22.02 15.87 3.16
N PRO A 270 23.36 15.66 3.18
CA PRO A 270 24.04 14.98 4.29
C PRO A 270 23.76 15.65 5.65
N ALA A 271 23.58 16.97 5.66
CA ALA A 271 23.25 17.72 6.87
C ALA A 271 21.86 17.38 7.42
N GLU A 272 20.87 17.14 6.55
CA GLU A 272 19.53 16.71 6.96
C GLU A 272 19.58 15.27 7.49
N ILE A 273 20.26 14.36 6.79
CA ILE A 273 20.48 12.97 7.25
C ILE A 273 21.13 12.96 8.64
N TYR A 274 22.22 13.72 8.81
CA TYR A 274 22.91 13.86 10.09
C TYR A 274 21.96 14.38 11.18
N THR A 275 21.12 15.36 10.87
CA THR A 275 20.21 15.99 11.84
C THR A 275 19.21 14.98 12.39
N PHE A 276 18.57 14.20 11.51
CA PHE A 276 17.65 13.14 11.94
C PHE A 276 18.37 12.02 12.66
N PHE A 277 19.47 11.52 12.08
CA PHE A 277 20.17 10.37 12.66
C PHE A 277 20.82 10.70 14.02
N LYS A 278 21.24 11.95 14.26
CA LYS A 278 21.73 12.37 15.57
C LYS A 278 20.71 12.14 16.68
N GLU A 279 19.42 12.36 16.41
CA GLU A 279 18.37 12.09 17.40
C GLU A 279 18.13 10.59 17.58
N ILE A 280 18.14 9.81 16.49
CA ILE A 280 18.09 8.34 16.55
C ILE A 280 19.24 7.78 17.38
N HIS A 281 20.46 8.25 17.14
CA HIS A 281 21.64 7.87 17.91
C HIS A 281 21.49 8.22 19.40
N TYR A 282 20.96 9.42 19.73
CA TYR A 282 20.65 9.77 21.12
C TYR A 282 19.64 8.80 21.74
N MET A 283 18.56 8.47 21.03
CA MET A 283 17.58 7.50 21.51
C MET A 283 18.19 6.10 21.65
N TRP A 284 19.10 5.70 20.77
CA TRP A 284 19.75 4.39 20.84
C TRP A 284 20.59 4.25 22.10
N VAL A 285 21.36 5.27 22.46
CA VAL A 285 22.16 5.26 23.69
C VAL A 285 21.29 5.38 24.95
N HIS A 286 20.31 6.28 24.95
CA HIS A 286 19.62 6.65 26.19
C HIS A 286 18.29 5.93 26.42
N VAL A 287 17.56 5.59 25.36
CA VAL A 287 16.27 4.87 25.43
C VAL A 287 16.52 3.37 25.34
N MET A 288 17.33 2.91 24.38
CA MET A 288 17.63 1.48 24.20
C MET A 288 18.76 0.98 25.12
N LYS A 289 19.53 1.88 25.74
CA LYS A 289 20.64 1.56 26.66
C LYS A 289 21.75 0.72 26.00
N GLU A 290 21.98 0.94 24.72
CA GLU A 290 23.01 0.26 23.94
C GLU A 290 24.36 1.00 24.01
N TYR A 291 25.46 0.27 23.81
CA TYR A 291 26.81 0.85 23.78
C TYR A 291 27.13 1.38 22.38
N ALA A 292 27.39 2.69 22.28
CA ALA A 292 27.62 3.34 21.00
C ALA A 292 29.11 3.64 20.77
N ASP A 293 29.77 2.78 20.01
CA ASP A 293 30.98 3.15 19.26
C ASP A 293 30.62 3.25 17.78
N LEU A 294 29.69 4.14 17.47
CA LEU A 294 29.21 4.41 16.11
C LEU A 294 29.45 5.87 15.76
N ASN A 295 30.19 6.10 14.67
CA ASN A 295 30.34 7.43 14.13
C ASN A 295 29.14 7.76 13.23
N ILE A 296 28.40 8.82 13.56
CA ILE A 296 27.23 9.27 12.80
C ILE A 296 27.58 9.55 11.32
N TYR A 297 28.79 10.05 11.04
CA TYR A 297 29.20 10.31 9.65
C TYR A 297 29.27 9.04 8.81
N ASP A 298 29.62 7.89 9.40
CA ASP A 298 29.67 6.61 8.68
C ASP A 298 28.26 6.19 8.23
N VAL A 299 27.23 6.46 9.05
CA VAL A 299 25.83 6.21 8.68
C VAL A 299 25.35 7.18 7.60
N VAL A 300 25.78 8.44 7.64
CA VAL A 300 25.47 9.40 6.58
C VAL A 300 26.04 8.93 5.24
N ASP A 301 27.29 8.48 5.23
CA ASP A 301 27.94 7.93 4.04
C ASP A 301 27.25 6.63 3.57
N GLU A 302 26.88 5.73 4.50
CA GLU A 302 26.11 4.51 4.17
C GLU A 302 24.77 4.85 3.49
N MET A 303 24.02 5.84 4.00
CA MET A 303 22.75 6.24 3.39
C MET A 303 22.94 6.80 1.97
N LEU A 304 24.02 7.55 1.72
CA LEU A 304 24.36 8.05 0.39
C LEU A 304 24.75 6.92 -0.56
N ASP A 305 25.58 5.99 -0.11
CA ASP A 305 26.04 4.83 -0.88
C ASP A 305 24.92 3.82 -1.16
N MET A 306 23.94 3.74 -0.26
CA MET A 306 22.75 2.91 -0.40
C MET A 306 21.80 3.48 -1.47
N VAL A 307 21.55 4.78 -1.44
CA VAL A 307 20.59 5.43 -2.36
C VAL A 307 21.23 5.73 -3.72
N LYS A 308 22.55 5.97 -3.77
CA LYS A 308 23.32 6.30 -4.99
C LYS A 308 22.68 7.44 -5.80
N PRO A 309 22.54 8.64 -5.23
CA PRO A 309 21.87 9.74 -5.90
C PRO A 309 22.57 10.12 -7.21
N LYS A 310 21.79 10.51 -8.22
CA LYS A 310 22.32 10.96 -9.53
C LYS A 310 23.27 12.16 -9.39
N VAL A 311 22.99 13.05 -8.44
CA VAL A 311 23.84 14.18 -8.11
C VAL A 311 24.47 13.93 -6.74
N THR A 312 25.80 14.00 -6.67
CA THR A 312 26.56 13.74 -5.45
C THR A 312 25.99 14.50 -4.26
N ALA A 313 25.74 13.76 -3.16
CA ALA A 313 25.22 14.29 -1.90
C ALA A 313 23.85 15.01 -2.00
N ARG A 314 23.02 14.68 -3.00
CA ARG A 314 21.66 15.22 -3.13
C ARG A 314 20.66 14.12 -3.43
N ILE A 315 20.02 13.59 -2.40
CA ILE A 315 19.01 12.54 -2.55
C ILE A 315 17.66 13.17 -2.93
N THR A 316 17.15 12.85 -4.11
CA THR A 316 15.80 13.24 -4.54
C THR A 316 14.80 12.11 -4.31
N ALA A 317 13.50 12.43 -4.37
CA ALA A 317 12.43 11.41 -4.31
C ALA A 317 12.56 10.38 -5.46
N GLU A 318 13.06 10.80 -6.63
CA GLU A 318 13.35 9.88 -7.74
C GLU A 318 14.48 8.91 -7.41
N ASP A 319 15.54 9.37 -6.73
CA ASP A 319 16.66 8.52 -6.35
C ASP A 319 16.21 7.46 -5.33
N LEU A 320 15.38 7.84 -4.35
CA LEU A 320 14.77 6.91 -3.40
C LEU A 320 13.89 5.86 -4.08
N SER A 321 13.10 6.28 -5.07
CA SER A 321 12.24 5.36 -5.84
C SER A 321 13.06 4.43 -6.74
N ALA A 322 14.14 4.93 -7.34
CA ALA A 322 14.96 4.15 -8.27
C ALA A 322 15.89 3.16 -7.56
N SER A 323 16.39 3.52 -6.38
CA SER A 323 17.24 2.63 -5.57
C SER A 323 16.46 1.47 -4.93
N GLY A 324 15.17 1.66 -4.66
CA GLY A 324 14.36 0.70 -3.90
C GLY A 324 14.66 0.69 -2.41
N MET A 325 15.48 1.63 -1.93
CA MET A 325 15.99 1.66 -0.55
C MET A 325 15.23 2.62 0.38
N SER A 326 14.13 3.23 -0.10
CA SER A 326 13.35 4.20 0.69
C SER A 326 12.79 3.61 1.99
N GLY A 327 12.44 2.32 1.99
CA GLY A 327 11.99 1.60 3.17
C GLY A 327 12.97 1.69 4.32
N ILE A 328 14.23 1.33 4.07
CA ILE A 328 15.33 1.37 5.04
C ILE A 328 15.69 2.81 5.38
N PHE A 329 15.80 3.68 4.37
CA PHE A 329 16.16 5.08 4.56
C PHE A 329 15.21 5.80 5.55
N PHE A 330 13.90 5.69 5.33
CA PHE A 330 12.93 6.31 6.24
C PHE A 330 12.89 5.61 7.60
N SER A 331 12.92 4.28 7.64
CA SER A 331 12.95 3.50 8.88
C SER A 331 14.10 3.94 9.80
N THR A 332 15.33 3.96 9.27
CA THR A 332 16.55 4.26 10.03
C THR A 332 16.58 5.70 10.55
N LEU A 333 16.03 6.66 9.80
CA LEU A 333 16.07 8.07 10.19
C LEU A 333 14.85 8.51 11.03
N SER A 334 13.86 7.63 11.22
CA SER A 334 12.60 7.96 11.91
C SER A 334 12.38 7.20 13.22
N ASP A 335 12.89 5.97 13.36
CA ASP A 335 12.57 5.11 14.49
C ASP A 335 13.79 4.32 14.98
N VAL A 336 14.07 4.41 16.28
CA VAL A 336 15.28 3.81 16.87
C VAL A 336 15.23 2.28 16.88
N LYS A 337 14.05 1.69 17.02
CA LYS A 337 13.90 0.23 16.96
C LYS A 337 14.12 -0.25 15.54
N GLN A 338 13.61 0.47 14.54
CA GLN A 338 13.85 0.14 13.14
C GLN A 338 15.35 0.23 12.78
N PHE A 339 16.05 1.25 13.28
CA PHE A 339 17.50 1.33 13.15
C PHE A 339 18.20 0.15 13.83
N TYR A 340 17.82 -0.20 15.06
CA TYR A 340 18.37 -1.35 15.78
C TYR A 340 18.18 -2.66 14.99
N ASP A 341 16.95 -2.95 14.56
CA ASP A 341 16.62 -4.16 13.79
C ASP A 341 17.44 -4.23 12.50
N TYR A 342 17.66 -3.09 11.82
CA TYR A 342 18.50 -3.01 10.62
C TYR A 342 19.98 -3.26 10.92
N ASN A 343 20.53 -2.62 11.95
CA ASN A 343 21.94 -2.71 12.30
C ASN A 343 22.33 -4.12 12.78
N TYR A 344 21.43 -4.82 13.47
CA TYR A 344 21.65 -6.17 13.99
C TYR A 344 21.02 -7.28 13.14
N ARG A 345 20.57 -6.97 11.92
CA ARG A 345 19.86 -7.92 11.05
C ARG A 345 20.59 -9.25 10.85
N GLU A 346 21.92 -9.23 10.74
CA GLU A 346 22.72 -10.44 10.54
C GLU A 346 22.75 -11.31 11.81
N ASN A 347 22.80 -10.71 12.99
CA ASN A 347 22.77 -11.43 14.27
C ASN A 347 21.38 -12.02 14.56
N LEU A 348 20.32 -11.31 14.18
CA LEU A 348 18.94 -11.76 14.37
C LEU A 348 18.61 -12.97 13.49
N LEU A 349 19.08 -12.98 12.23
CA LEU A 349 18.90 -14.13 11.34
C LEU A 349 19.53 -15.41 11.90
N HIS A 350 20.68 -15.31 12.58
CA HIS A 350 21.33 -16.46 13.21
C HIS A 350 20.62 -16.97 14.47
N GLN A 351 19.86 -16.14 15.18
CA GLN A 351 19.10 -16.57 16.36
C GLN A 351 17.82 -17.34 16.00
N ASP A 352 17.18 -17.01 14.89
CA ASP A 352 16.00 -17.73 14.40
C ASP A 352 16.35 -19.13 13.87
N ASP A 353 17.56 -19.32 13.32
CA ASP A 353 18.05 -20.63 12.88
C ASP A 353 18.41 -21.57 14.06
N ASP A 354 18.98 -21.03 15.15
CA ASP A 354 19.34 -21.80 16.35
C ASP A 354 18.15 -22.12 17.27
N SER A 355 17.08 -21.31 17.23
CA SER A 355 15.85 -21.56 18.00
C SER A 355 14.85 -22.50 17.29
N GLY A 356 15.13 -22.85 16.04
CA GLY A 356 14.41 -23.86 15.26
C GLY A 356 15.07 -25.25 15.23
N SER A 357 16.16 -25.47 15.98
CA SER A 357 16.92 -26.72 16.04
C SER A 357 16.60 -27.60 17.25
#